data_AF-A0A8T5TX18-F1
#
_entry.id   AF-A0A8T5TX18-F1
#
_cell.length_a   1.000
_cell.length_b   1.000
_cell.length_c   1.000
_cell.angle_alpha   90.00
_cell.angle_beta   90.00
_cell.angle_gamma   90.00
#
_symmetry.space_group_name_H-M   'P 1'
#
loop_
_entity.id
_entity.type
_entity.pdbx_description
1 polymer ?
#
loop_
_entity_poly.entity_id
_entity_poly.type
_entity_poly.pdbx_seq_one_letter_code
_entity_poly.pdbx_strand_id
1 'polypeptide(L)'
;MSKLIVKNGFVFDPFNNIEGEKKDILIDAGKIVDKFSSSNEIKEIDAKGKTVIPAAVEIHAHIASQQLNWVRLLGSDNKDFHNLWNGLTLNTIAKNYISNGYTFILEANVFPSLTKQTIFDLQRLPVLDKAFLLNTSNLWSLELEYQKELVEEGSVFLSDLLEKVKGFGFKAYNPFEAEYWNWKVVRKNLTEKGRLFNFTP
;
A
#
# COMPACT_ATOMS: atom_id res chain seq x y z
N MET A 1 18.86 -17.36 -13.42
CA MET A 1 18.08 -16.97 -12.22
C MET A 1 18.33 -18.01 -11.14
N SER A 2 18.48 -17.59 -9.89
CA SER A 2 18.92 -18.46 -8.79
C SER A 2 17.81 -19.41 -8.32
N LYS A 3 18.14 -20.69 -8.15
CA LYS A 3 17.32 -21.67 -7.43
C LYS A 3 17.64 -21.62 -5.95
N LEU A 4 16.61 -21.74 -5.12
CA LEU A 4 16.72 -21.68 -3.68
C LEU A 4 15.85 -22.77 -3.05
N ILE A 5 16.36 -23.44 -2.03
CA ILE A 5 15.57 -24.31 -1.15
C ILE A 5 15.69 -23.85 0.30
N VAL A 6 14.55 -23.67 0.96
CA VAL A 6 14.48 -23.44 2.41
C VAL A 6 14.15 -24.78 3.06
N LYS A 7 15.08 -25.33 3.83
CA LYS A 7 14.96 -26.68 4.41
C LYS A 7 14.68 -26.65 5.89
N ASN A 8 14.06 -27.72 6.39
CA ASN A 8 13.91 -28.01 7.82
C ASN A 8 13.10 -27.00 8.66
N GLY A 9 12.41 -26.05 8.03
CA GLY A 9 11.56 -25.08 8.73
C GLY A 9 10.22 -25.66 9.14
N PHE A 10 9.62 -25.08 10.17
CA PHE A 10 8.20 -25.28 10.50
C PHE A 10 7.38 -24.27 9.69
N VAL A 11 6.64 -24.75 8.69
CA VAL A 11 5.88 -23.91 7.78
C VAL A 11 4.51 -23.61 8.37
N PHE A 12 4.10 -22.35 8.33
CA PHE A 12 2.74 -21.93 8.66
C PHE A 12 2.18 -21.15 7.47
N ASP A 13 1.14 -21.68 6.85
CA ASP A 13 0.46 -21.08 5.72
C ASP A 13 -1.05 -21.32 5.84
N PRO A 14 -1.80 -20.35 6.41
CA PRO A 14 -3.23 -20.47 6.61
C PRO A 14 -4.02 -20.64 5.32
N PHE A 15 -3.56 -20.08 4.19
CA PHE A 15 -4.27 -20.22 2.91
C PHE A 15 -4.24 -21.66 2.39
N ASN A 16 -3.19 -22.39 2.72
CA ASN A 16 -3.00 -23.78 2.34
C ASN A 16 -3.25 -24.77 3.50
N ASN A 17 -3.80 -24.28 4.63
CA ASN A 17 -4.06 -25.06 5.85
C ASN A 17 -2.82 -25.80 6.40
N ILE A 18 -1.64 -25.18 6.33
CA ILE A 18 -0.40 -25.73 6.89
C ILE A 18 -0.16 -25.11 8.26
N GLU A 19 -0.12 -25.93 9.31
CA GLU A 19 0.02 -25.49 10.71
C GLU A 19 1.24 -26.12 11.38
N GLY A 20 2.42 -25.55 11.15
CA GLY A 20 3.66 -25.95 11.82
C GLY A 20 4.27 -27.24 11.31
N GLU A 21 3.94 -27.64 10.08
CA GLU A 21 4.51 -28.83 9.45
C GLU A 21 5.97 -28.61 9.06
N LYS A 22 6.81 -29.63 9.25
CA LYS A 22 8.19 -29.59 8.76
C LYS A 22 8.21 -29.86 7.25
N LYS A 23 8.41 -28.81 6.45
CA LYS A 23 8.34 -28.88 4.98
C LYS A 23 9.43 -28.03 4.34
N ASP A 24 9.94 -28.50 3.20
CA ASP A 24 10.91 -27.75 2.40
C ASP A 24 10.16 -26.86 1.39
N ILE A 25 10.64 -25.62 1.22
CA ILE A 25 10.09 -24.67 0.24
C ILE A 25 11.08 -24.51 -0.90
N LEU A 26 10.66 -24.88 -2.11
CA LEU A 26 11.46 -24.79 -3.32
C LEU A 26 11.10 -23.51 -4.08
N ILE A 27 12.10 -22.75 -4.48
CA ILE A 27 11.96 -21.49 -5.21
C ILE A 27 12.81 -21.56 -6.48
N ASP A 28 12.18 -21.41 -7.63
CA ASP A 28 12.85 -21.36 -8.94
C ASP A 28 12.41 -20.09 -9.67
N ALA A 29 13.39 -19.32 -10.18
CA ALA A 29 13.15 -18.06 -10.88
C ALA A 29 12.20 -17.07 -10.14
N GLY A 30 12.31 -17.01 -8.81
CA GLY A 30 11.49 -16.12 -7.97
C GLY A 30 10.06 -16.61 -7.69
N LYS A 31 9.72 -17.84 -8.07
CA LYS A 31 8.41 -18.46 -7.81
C LYS A 31 8.55 -19.69 -6.93
N ILE A 32 7.58 -19.93 -6.08
CA ILE A 32 7.45 -21.20 -5.35
C ILE A 32 7.05 -22.29 -6.34
N VAL A 33 7.73 -23.45 -6.30
CA VAL A 33 7.52 -24.56 -7.24
C VAL A 33 7.46 -25.91 -6.51
N ASP A 34 6.78 -26.89 -7.09
CA ASP A 34 6.77 -28.26 -6.55
C ASP A 34 8.06 -29.04 -6.83
N LYS A 35 8.74 -28.69 -7.92
CA LYS A 35 10.00 -29.30 -8.36
C LYS A 35 10.88 -28.31 -9.10
N PHE A 36 12.19 -28.46 -8.98
CA PHE A 36 13.13 -27.65 -9.78
C PHE A 36 13.07 -28.02 -11.26
N SER A 37 13.27 -27.02 -12.12
CA SER A 37 13.41 -27.21 -13.58
C SER A 37 14.65 -28.03 -13.97
N SER A 38 15.71 -27.98 -13.15
CA SER A 38 16.90 -28.83 -13.23
C SER A 38 17.64 -28.87 -11.90
N SER A 39 18.49 -29.86 -11.66
CA SER A 39 19.13 -30.13 -10.36
C SER A 39 20.44 -29.37 -10.09
N ASN A 40 20.84 -28.44 -10.95
CA ASN A 40 22.15 -27.77 -10.83
C ASN A 40 22.00 -26.41 -10.12
N GLU A 41 23.01 -26.06 -9.32
CA GLU A 41 23.19 -24.73 -8.67
C GLU A 41 22.03 -24.30 -7.75
N ILE A 42 21.64 -25.18 -6.82
CA ILE A 42 20.61 -24.88 -5.82
C ILE A 42 21.28 -24.27 -4.59
N LYS A 43 20.90 -23.03 -4.25
CA LYS A 43 21.28 -22.42 -2.97
C LYS A 43 20.42 -23.01 -1.85
N GLU A 44 21.02 -23.33 -0.72
CA GLU A 44 20.29 -23.84 0.44
C GLU A 44 20.23 -22.81 1.57
N ILE A 45 19.08 -22.72 2.23
CA ILE A 45 18.87 -22.01 3.50
C ILE A 45 18.39 -23.04 4.52
N ASP A 46 19.16 -23.23 5.60
CA ASP A 46 18.74 -24.07 6.71
C ASP A 46 17.87 -23.29 7.71
N ALA A 47 16.60 -23.67 7.77
CA ALA A 47 15.59 -23.15 8.66
C ALA A 47 15.29 -24.08 9.85
N LYS A 48 16.19 -25.02 10.18
CA LYS A 48 16.05 -25.90 11.35
C LYS A 48 15.75 -25.09 12.61
N GLY A 49 14.64 -25.45 13.29
CA GLY A 49 14.19 -24.79 14.52
C GLY A 49 13.60 -23.39 14.32
N LYS A 50 13.37 -22.98 13.06
CA LYS A 50 12.78 -21.68 12.71
C LYS A 50 11.40 -21.87 12.10
N THR A 51 10.59 -20.84 12.29
CA THR A 51 9.29 -20.69 11.63
C THR A 51 9.48 -20.10 10.24
N VAL A 52 8.77 -20.66 9.25
CA VAL A 52 8.72 -20.18 7.87
C VAL A 52 7.27 -19.80 7.57
N ILE A 53 7.05 -18.56 7.17
CA ILE A 53 5.73 -18.01 6.84
C ILE A 53 5.78 -17.32 5.48
N PRO A 54 4.63 -17.19 4.78
CA PRO A 54 4.51 -16.23 3.69
C PRO A 54 4.96 -14.84 4.14
N ALA A 55 5.55 -14.09 3.23
CA ALA A 55 5.97 -12.73 3.54
C ALA A 55 4.76 -11.86 3.91
N ALA A 56 4.97 -10.96 4.87
CA ALA A 56 3.93 -10.04 5.32
C ALA A 56 3.64 -8.96 4.26
N VAL A 57 2.39 -8.49 4.27
CA VAL A 57 1.84 -7.53 3.31
C VAL A 57 1.26 -6.36 4.10
N GLU A 58 1.81 -5.16 3.88
CA GLU A 58 1.28 -3.93 4.47
C GLU A 58 0.23 -3.33 3.52
N ILE A 59 -1.02 -3.25 3.99
CA ILE A 59 -2.15 -2.80 3.19
C ILE A 59 -2.57 -1.36 3.52
N HIS A 60 -2.00 -0.73 4.54
CA HIS A 60 -2.33 0.64 4.89
C HIS A 60 -1.18 1.35 5.58
N ALA A 61 -0.33 2.02 4.80
CA ALA A 61 0.69 2.91 5.33
C ALA A 61 0.66 4.29 4.68
N HIS A 62 1.31 5.25 5.33
CA HIS A 62 1.69 6.53 4.74
C HIS A 62 3.21 6.60 4.68
N ILE A 63 3.76 6.48 3.47
CA ILE A 63 5.20 6.41 3.19
C ILE A 63 5.65 7.39 2.08
N ALA A 64 4.73 7.77 1.20
CA ALA A 64 4.95 8.60 0.01
C ALA A 64 3.76 9.55 -0.28
N SER A 65 2.88 9.74 0.70
CA SER A 65 1.82 10.74 0.65
C SER A 65 2.36 12.16 0.82
N GLN A 66 1.57 13.14 0.37
CA GLN A 66 1.90 14.56 0.53
C GLN A 66 2.07 14.93 2.01
N GLN A 67 1.20 14.39 2.88
CA GLN A 67 1.23 14.65 4.31
C GLN A 67 2.56 14.22 4.92
N LEU A 68 3.08 13.04 4.53
CA LEU A 68 4.37 12.60 5.06
C LEU A 68 5.53 13.45 4.52
N ASN A 69 5.44 13.93 3.28
CA ASN A 69 6.43 14.86 2.76
C ASN A 69 6.42 16.21 3.52
N TRP A 70 5.25 16.68 3.96
CA TRP A 70 5.17 17.82 4.89
C TRP A 70 5.79 17.51 6.24
N VAL A 71 5.56 16.32 6.81
CA VAL A 71 6.20 15.91 8.07
C VAL A 71 7.73 15.91 7.95
N ARG A 72 8.27 15.36 6.86
CA ARG A 72 9.72 15.38 6.58
C ARG A 72 10.26 16.81 6.48
N LEU A 73 9.53 17.70 5.80
CA LEU A 73 9.93 19.09 5.64
C LEU A 73 9.87 19.87 6.96
N LEU A 74 8.76 19.78 7.70
CA LEU A 74 8.60 20.48 8.98
C LEU A 74 9.55 19.93 10.05
N GLY A 75 9.93 18.65 9.94
CA GLY A 75 10.91 18.02 10.82
C GLY A 75 12.37 18.26 10.45
N SER A 76 12.67 18.90 9.31
CA SER A 76 14.05 18.95 8.77
C SER A 76 15.04 19.71 9.64
N ASP A 77 14.57 20.63 10.47
CA ASP A 77 15.43 21.39 11.40
C ASP A 77 15.38 20.82 12.82
N ASN A 78 14.66 19.72 13.04
CA ASN A 78 14.49 19.09 14.33
C ASN A 78 15.49 17.93 14.52
N LYS A 79 16.43 18.09 15.47
CA LYS A 79 17.44 17.08 15.79
C LYS A 79 16.85 15.77 16.29
N ASP A 80 15.79 15.83 17.09
CA ASP A 80 15.12 14.63 17.61
C ASP A 80 14.41 13.88 16.48
N PHE A 81 13.84 14.59 15.51
CA PHE A 81 13.28 13.98 14.30
C PHE A 81 14.35 13.22 13.49
N HIS A 82 15.53 13.82 13.31
CA HIS A 82 16.64 13.15 12.64
C HIS A 82 17.16 11.94 13.41
N ASN A 83 17.26 12.02 14.74
CA ASN A 83 17.84 10.96 15.55
C ASN A 83 16.86 9.81 15.85
N LEU A 84 15.63 10.13 16.28
CA LEU A 84 14.65 9.11 16.69
C LEU A 84 13.95 8.51 15.48
N TRP A 85 13.55 9.34 14.52
CA TRP A 85 12.79 8.89 13.35
C TRP A 85 13.68 8.61 12.14
N ASN A 86 15.00 8.74 12.29
CA ASN A 86 15.98 8.57 11.21
C ASN A 86 15.58 9.36 9.96
N GLY A 87 15.02 10.57 10.16
CA GLY A 87 14.51 11.45 9.11
C GLY A 87 13.33 10.90 8.28
N LEU A 88 12.69 9.80 8.72
CA LEU A 88 11.61 9.10 7.99
C LEU A 88 11.93 8.85 6.51
N THR A 89 13.19 8.55 6.21
CA THR A 89 13.62 8.29 4.83
C THR A 89 13.01 6.99 4.30
N LEU A 90 12.76 6.92 2.99
CA LEU A 90 12.26 5.71 2.34
C LEU A 90 13.19 4.50 2.54
N ASN A 91 14.50 4.73 2.60
CA ASN A 91 15.49 3.68 2.89
C ASN A 91 15.32 3.11 4.30
N THR A 92 15.15 3.95 5.31
CA THR A 92 14.91 3.49 6.69
C THR A 92 13.58 2.73 6.77
N ILE A 93 12.52 3.27 6.17
CA ILE A 93 11.21 2.62 6.11
C ILE A 93 11.33 1.23 5.49
N ALA A 94 11.92 1.12 4.30
CA ALA A 94 12.08 -0.16 3.62
C ALA A 94 12.89 -1.17 4.44
N LYS A 95 14.03 -0.75 5.00
CA LYS A 95 14.86 -1.62 5.85
C LYS A 95 14.07 -2.17 7.04
N ASN A 96 13.30 -1.32 7.72
CA ASN A 96 12.49 -1.72 8.86
C ASN A 96 11.38 -2.71 8.46
N TYR A 97 10.67 -2.46 7.36
CA TYR A 97 9.64 -3.40 6.88
C TYR A 97 10.25 -4.75 6.49
N ILE A 98 11.35 -4.75 5.73
CA ILE A 98 12.04 -5.97 5.30
C ILE A 98 12.59 -6.77 6.50
N SER A 99 13.17 -6.10 7.50
CA SER A 99 13.67 -6.80 8.71
C SER A 99 12.57 -7.47 9.52
N ASN A 100 11.32 -7.03 9.37
CA ASN A 100 10.14 -7.62 9.99
C ASN A 100 9.42 -8.61 9.06
N GLY A 101 10.00 -8.97 7.92
CA GLY A 101 9.46 -9.98 7.00
C GLY A 101 8.40 -9.47 6.01
N TYR A 102 8.27 -8.15 5.84
CA TYR A 102 7.37 -7.58 4.82
C TYR A 102 8.04 -7.51 3.45
N THR A 103 7.25 -7.76 2.40
CA THR A 103 7.71 -7.68 1.00
C THR A 103 6.85 -6.74 0.14
N PHE A 104 5.68 -6.33 0.63
CA PHE A 104 4.78 -5.41 -0.06
C PHE A 104 4.31 -4.29 0.86
N ILE A 105 4.14 -3.09 0.30
CA ILE A 105 3.55 -1.94 1.01
C ILE A 105 2.61 -1.11 0.13
N LEU A 106 1.45 -0.77 0.69
CA LEU A 106 0.44 0.07 0.04
C LEU A 106 0.40 1.47 0.66
N GLU A 107 0.69 2.49 -0.14
CA GLU A 107 0.40 3.88 0.23
C GLU A 107 -1.12 4.11 0.20
N ALA A 108 -1.71 4.40 1.35
CA ALA A 108 -3.14 4.34 1.54
C ALA A 108 -3.91 5.56 1.04
N ASN A 109 -3.23 6.68 0.77
CA ASN A 109 -3.91 7.94 0.49
C ASN A 109 -3.14 8.87 -0.46
N VAL A 110 -3.40 8.75 -1.76
CA VAL A 110 -2.79 9.60 -2.79
C VAL A 110 -3.85 10.43 -3.49
N PHE A 111 -3.72 11.75 -3.44
CA PHE A 111 -4.59 12.63 -4.23
C PHE A 111 -4.24 12.58 -5.72
N PRO A 112 -5.24 12.61 -6.63
CA PRO A 112 -4.99 12.55 -8.08
C PRO A 112 -4.02 13.62 -8.61
N SER A 113 -4.05 14.82 -8.03
CA SER A 113 -3.16 15.93 -8.42
C SER A 113 -1.68 15.71 -8.05
N LEU A 114 -1.40 14.76 -7.16
CA LEU A 114 -0.07 14.56 -6.56
C LEU A 114 0.54 13.21 -6.91
N THR A 115 -0.15 12.41 -7.72
CA THR A 115 0.28 11.05 -8.01
C THR A 115 1.67 10.97 -8.65
N LYS A 116 2.06 11.97 -9.46
CA LYS A 116 3.41 12.02 -10.04
C LYS A 116 4.51 12.05 -8.97
N GLN A 117 4.29 12.80 -7.88
CA GLN A 117 5.22 12.85 -6.77
C GLN A 117 5.27 11.51 -6.03
N THR A 118 4.11 10.91 -5.74
CA THR A 118 4.07 9.60 -5.09
C THR A 118 4.75 8.53 -5.95
N ILE A 119 4.54 8.50 -7.27
CA ILE A 119 5.23 7.57 -8.18
C ILE A 119 6.74 7.79 -8.12
N PHE A 120 7.20 9.04 -8.15
CA PHE A 120 8.61 9.39 -8.04
C PHE A 120 9.23 8.90 -6.73
N ASP A 121 8.53 9.07 -5.61
CA ASP A 121 8.96 8.61 -4.29
C ASP A 121 8.97 7.07 -4.23
N LEU A 122 7.89 6.43 -4.68
CA LEU A 122 7.80 4.98 -4.71
C LEU A 122 8.88 4.37 -5.60
N GLN A 123 9.25 4.96 -6.74
CA GLN A 123 10.39 4.48 -7.56
C GLN A 123 11.72 4.42 -6.80
N ARG A 124 11.86 5.20 -5.72
CA ARG A 124 13.03 5.24 -4.84
C ARG A 124 12.88 4.40 -3.58
N LEU A 125 11.72 3.80 -3.35
CA LEU A 125 11.53 2.81 -2.29
C LEU A 125 12.23 1.50 -2.70
N PRO A 126 13.30 1.08 -1.98
CA PRO A 126 14.05 -0.11 -2.37
C PRO A 126 13.31 -1.40 -2.05
N VAL A 127 13.53 -2.42 -2.89
CA VAL A 127 13.19 -3.86 -2.67
C VAL A 127 11.71 -4.18 -2.57
N LEU A 128 10.94 -3.48 -1.73
CA LEU A 128 9.52 -3.73 -1.50
C LEU A 128 8.72 -3.54 -2.79
N ASP A 129 7.85 -4.50 -3.05
CA ASP A 129 6.74 -4.30 -3.96
C ASP A 129 5.82 -3.22 -3.39
N LYS A 130 5.23 -2.43 -4.28
CA LYS A 130 4.56 -1.19 -3.88
C LYS A 130 3.44 -0.81 -4.82
N ALA A 131 2.43 -0.23 -4.20
CA ALA A 131 1.25 0.28 -4.85
C ALA A 131 0.72 1.48 -4.07
N PHE A 132 -0.31 2.14 -4.60
CA PHE A 132 -1.00 3.17 -3.85
C PHE A 132 -2.50 3.20 -4.18
N LEU A 133 -3.29 3.63 -3.21
CA LEU A 133 -4.71 3.89 -3.38
C LEU A 133 -4.95 5.36 -3.70
N LEU A 134 -5.73 5.59 -4.74
CA LEU A 134 -6.14 6.91 -5.18
C LEU A 134 -7.31 7.41 -4.33
N ASN A 135 -7.13 8.55 -3.67
CA ASN A 135 -8.21 9.19 -2.91
C ASN A 135 -9.27 9.75 -3.85
N THR A 136 -10.47 9.21 -3.77
CA THR A 136 -11.64 9.61 -4.56
C THR A 136 -12.77 10.17 -3.70
N SER A 137 -12.49 10.44 -2.42
CA SER A 137 -13.48 10.78 -1.40
C SER A 137 -14.17 12.12 -1.62
N ASN A 138 -13.48 13.05 -2.27
CA ASN A 138 -13.92 14.44 -2.43
C ASN A 138 -13.75 14.91 -3.88
N LEU A 139 -14.13 14.05 -4.84
CA LEU A 139 -14.08 14.38 -6.26
C LEU A 139 -15.44 14.92 -6.70
N TRP A 140 -15.55 16.25 -6.80
CA TRP A 140 -16.80 16.91 -7.19
C TRP A 140 -17.38 16.42 -8.52
N SER A 141 -16.56 15.99 -9.46
CA SER A 141 -17.03 15.36 -10.70
C SER A 141 -17.77 14.05 -10.43
N LEU A 142 -17.22 13.18 -9.57
CA LEU A 142 -17.87 11.93 -9.17
C LEU A 142 -19.17 12.20 -8.41
N GLU A 143 -19.15 13.15 -7.48
CA GLU A 143 -20.31 13.52 -6.66
C GLU A 143 -21.43 14.12 -7.54
N LEU A 144 -21.07 14.92 -8.55
CA LEU A 144 -22.01 15.48 -9.52
C LEU A 144 -22.66 14.41 -10.39
N GLU A 145 -21.89 13.47 -10.94
CA GLU A 145 -22.43 12.39 -11.76
C GLU A 145 -23.35 11.47 -10.93
N TYR A 146 -22.98 11.16 -9.69
CA TYR A 146 -23.84 10.41 -8.78
C TYR A 146 -25.18 11.14 -8.51
N GLN A 147 -25.16 12.46 -8.26
CA GLN A 147 -26.39 13.23 -8.05
C GLN A 147 -27.32 13.25 -9.27
N LYS A 148 -26.77 13.13 -10.49
CA LYS A 148 -27.55 13.03 -11.73
C LYS A 148 -28.02 11.60 -12.04
N GLU A 149 -27.75 10.64 -11.16
CA GLU A 149 -28.00 9.21 -11.38
C GLU A 149 -27.19 8.62 -12.55
N LEU A 150 -26.06 9.25 -12.89
CA LEU A 150 -25.13 8.86 -13.97
C LEU A 150 -23.97 8.01 -13.43
N VAL A 151 -24.33 6.86 -12.86
CA VAL A 151 -23.38 5.96 -12.19
C VAL A 151 -22.39 5.33 -13.17
N GLU A 152 -22.83 5.03 -14.39
CA GLU A 152 -21.97 4.45 -15.43
C GLU A 152 -20.89 5.46 -15.86
N GLU A 153 -21.27 6.71 -16.11
CA GLU A 153 -20.35 7.79 -16.46
C GLU A 153 -19.36 8.06 -15.32
N GLY A 154 -19.83 8.07 -14.07
CA GLY A 154 -18.97 8.16 -12.89
C GLY A 154 -17.95 7.01 -12.80
N SER A 155 -18.37 5.79 -13.17
CA SER A 155 -17.50 4.60 -13.19
C SER A 155 -16.45 4.68 -14.31
N VAL A 156 -16.84 5.15 -15.50
CA VAL A 156 -15.91 5.40 -16.62
C VAL A 156 -14.88 6.45 -16.22
N PHE A 157 -15.31 7.55 -15.63
CA PHE A 157 -14.40 8.60 -15.12
C PHE A 157 -13.39 8.04 -14.11
N LEU A 158 -13.83 7.21 -13.17
CA LEU A 158 -12.95 6.58 -12.19
C LEU A 158 -11.95 5.61 -12.84
N SER A 159 -12.41 4.82 -13.82
CA SER A 159 -11.57 3.89 -14.58
C SER A 159 -10.46 4.65 -15.32
N ASP A 160 -10.82 5.68 -16.10
CA ASP A 160 -9.88 6.51 -16.85
C ASP A 160 -8.88 7.20 -15.92
N LEU A 161 -9.37 7.71 -14.79
CA LEU A 161 -8.52 8.37 -13.80
C LEU A 161 -7.50 7.40 -13.20
N LEU A 162 -7.92 6.20 -12.79
CA LEU A 162 -7.05 5.20 -12.20
C LEU A 162 -5.98 4.74 -13.19
N GLU A 163 -6.35 4.51 -14.45
CA GLU A 163 -5.41 4.14 -15.52
C GLU A 163 -4.39 5.26 -15.79
N LYS A 164 -4.86 6.50 -15.88
CA LYS A 164 -4.02 7.66 -16.18
C LYS A 164 -2.98 7.92 -15.09
N VAL A 165 -3.37 7.75 -13.83
CA VAL A 165 -2.50 8.00 -12.68
C VAL A 165 -1.74 6.74 -12.23
N LYS A 166 -2.02 5.57 -12.80
CA LYS A 166 -1.39 4.27 -12.45
C LYS A 166 -1.65 3.87 -10.98
N GLY A 167 -2.84 4.17 -10.48
CA GLY A 167 -3.25 3.74 -9.14
C GLY A 167 -3.60 2.25 -9.10
N PHE A 168 -3.50 1.66 -7.92
CA PHE A 168 -3.84 0.25 -7.71
C PHE A 168 -5.33 0.05 -7.38
N GLY A 169 -5.93 1.02 -6.69
CA GLY A 169 -7.34 1.01 -6.34
C GLY A 169 -7.79 2.36 -5.80
N PHE A 170 -9.04 2.42 -5.34
CA PHE A 170 -9.64 3.63 -4.81
C PHE A 170 -9.63 3.66 -3.27
N LYS A 171 -9.57 4.87 -2.72
CA LYS A 171 -9.71 5.15 -1.30
C LYS A 171 -10.83 6.17 -1.09
N ALA A 172 -11.78 5.80 -0.24
CA ALA A 172 -12.69 6.74 0.39
C ALA A 172 -12.24 7.00 1.84
N TYR A 173 -12.10 8.27 2.19
CA TYR A 173 -11.75 8.80 3.49
C TYR A 173 -12.57 10.09 3.66
N ASN A 174 -13.49 10.06 4.62
CA ASN A 174 -14.34 11.18 4.97
C ASN A 174 -14.95 11.88 3.72
N PRO A 175 -15.84 11.21 2.94
CA PRO A 175 -16.45 11.83 1.77
C PRO A 175 -17.15 13.14 2.13
N PHE A 176 -17.19 14.13 1.23
CA PHE A 176 -17.67 15.49 1.51
C PHE A 176 -16.87 16.30 2.57
N GLU A 177 -15.77 15.80 3.13
CA GLU A 177 -14.92 16.60 4.04
C GLU A 177 -14.48 17.92 3.43
N ALA A 178 -14.05 17.91 2.17
CA ALA A 178 -13.65 19.13 1.46
C ALA A 178 -14.80 20.12 1.42
N GLU A 179 -16.02 19.61 1.34
CA GLU A 179 -17.22 20.41 1.41
C GLU A 179 -17.29 21.07 2.80
N TYR A 180 -17.56 20.30 3.85
CA TYR A 180 -17.76 20.78 5.22
C TYR A 180 -16.62 21.70 5.72
N TRP A 181 -15.37 21.39 5.37
CA TRP A 181 -14.20 22.19 5.72
C TRP A 181 -14.27 23.61 5.13
N ASN A 182 -14.67 23.75 3.85
CA ASN A 182 -14.79 25.05 3.19
C ASN A 182 -15.85 25.95 3.86
N TRP A 183 -16.94 25.38 4.39
CA TRP A 183 -17.96 26.14 5.14
C TRP A 183 -17.69 26.21 6.64
N LYS A 184 -16.59 25.66 7.14
CA LYS A 184 -16.27 25.60 8.57
C LYS A 184 -17.38 24.93 9.40
N VAL A 185 -18.00 23.91 8.83
CA VAL A 185 -19.03 23.09 9.48
C VAL A 185 -18.39 21.76 9.87
N VAL A 186 -18.77 21.23 11.03
CA VAL A 186 -18.40 19.86 11.42
C VAL A 186 -19.59 18.96 11.11
N ARG A 187 -19.38 17.96 10.24
CA ARG A 187 -20.39 16.94 9.98
C ARG A 187 -20.60 16.10 11.25
N LYS A 188 -21.86 15.94 11.66
CA LYS A 188 -22.21 15.23 12.90
C LYS A 188 -22.46 13.74 12.73
N ASN A 189 -22.88 13.31 11.54
CA ASN A 189 -23.25 11.92 11.23
C ASN A 189 -23.16 11.66 9.72
N LEU A 190 -23.37 10.42 9.29
CA LEU A 190 -23.35 10.02 7.87
C LEU A 190 -24.73 10.11 7.19
N THR A 191 -25.77 10.56 7.90
CA THR A 191 -27.15 10.61 7.38
C THR A 191 -27.56 12.01 6.92
N GLU A 192 -26.82 13.03 7.34
CA GLU A 192 -27.00 14.40 6.88
C GLU A 192 -26.44 14.53 5.47
N LYS A 193 -27.24 15.16 4.60
CA LYS A 193 -26.84 15.43 3.23
C LYS A 193 -25.76 16.51 3.17
N GLY A 194 -24.98 16.48 2.09
CA GLY A 194 -24.13 17.61 1.72
C GLY A 194 -24.97 18.88 1.47
N ARG A 195 -24.31 20.04 1.54
CA ARG A 195 -24.88 21.35 1.20
C ARG A 195 -24.85 21.62 -0.30
N LEU A 196 -23.81 21.19 -1.01
CA LEU A 196 -23.68 21.22 -2.46
C LEU A 196 -24.39 20.04 -3.11
N PHE A 197 -24.24 18.87 -2.50
CA PHE A 197 -24.74 17.61 -3.03
C PHE A 197 -25.88 17.07 -2.17
N ASN A 198 -27.07 16.92 -2.76
CA ASN A 198 -28.33 16.59 -2.06
C ASN A 198 -28.47 15.08 -1.75
N PHE A 199 -27.36 14.42 -1.46
CA PHE A 199 -27.29 13.03 -1.02
C PHE A 199 -26.34 12.91 0.18
N THR A 200 -26.33 11.76 0.83
CA THR A 200 -25.48 11.49 1.99
C THR A 200 -24.10 11.01 1.55
N PRO A 201 -23.05 11.23 2.37
CA PRO A 201 -21.71 10.69 2.14
C PRO A 201 -21.66 9.17 1.88
#